data_AF-A0A928CJJ7-F1
#
_entry.id   AF-A0A928CJJ7-F1
#
_cell.length_a   1.000
_cell.length_b   1.000
_cell.length_c   1.000
_cell.angle_alpha   90.00
_cell.angle_beta   90.00
_cell.angle_gamma   90.00
#
_symmetry.space_group_name_H-M   'P 1'
#
loop_
_entity.id
_entity.type
_entity.pdbx_description
1 polymer ?
#
loop_
_entity_poly.entity_id
_entity_poly.type
_entity_poly.pdbx_seq_one_letter_code
_entity_poly.pdbx_strand_id
1 'polypeptide(L)'
;MQNIIFYVAANETLGAVKDYANAKTMAAPTLVRGAGCCLRMRVFENADGETPYPVEELASVAAWEWVMDTDFNGETAYKLVADAGSITVDTVTAEIDGNDHTYTEFTIPISNMNTEELAALLGTSEAISNLAGELCGYAATGELVFIVQVKGFTVRNRVASVAAPTELESDYLTAAQVRALVAAGVAMQYAESAAGDWHDIQSSTDTHLRVRSASDDAAVWSEPIMLVRGPQGQTGQSVYPYYAWATDDTGAGFILDTAQRTSAHKYLAILMATVEITAPAAEDFAGLWVKVVGDDGQGVGDMTKAVYDTNGDGIVDKAASASTADAVPWTGVTGKPGAFTPAAHTHSTVDIADAVRQKEYSASGSNKTLYLDCPIIRNTTSASGTIDIDFTAIAATVGGDLYTGTTGDVFTWEYHLRATGEITGINIGSNNSTMAGVNIPDSLPLVNDTTTYHVFVVRGVYKSGAVNNIALHVNYAYSYEA
;
A
#
# COMPACT_ATOMS: atom_id res chain seq x y z
N MET A 1 -10.32 -15.46 16.70
CA MET A 1 -9.45 -16.57 16.26
C MET A 1 -10.25 -17.86 16.45
N GLN A 2 -10.34 -18.72 15.43
CA GLN A 2 -11.13 -19.96 15.51
C GLN A 2 -10.38 -21.05 16.28
N ASN A 3 -10.97 -21.63 17.32
CA ASN A 3 -10.37 -22.76 18.03
C ASN A 3 -10.63 -24.06 17.29
N ILE A 4 -9.58 -24.85 17.07
CA ILE A 4 -9.62 -26.12 16.34
C ILE A 4 -9.01 -27.19 17.24
N ILE A 5 -9.86 -28.05 17.81
CA ILE A 5 -9.44 -29.15 18.67
C ILE A 5 -9.16 -30.38 17.81
N PHE A 6 -8.01 -31.01 18.03
CA PHE A 6 -7.66 -32.29 17.42
C PHE A 6 -6.74 -33.07 18.35
N TYR A 7 -6.64 -34.38 18.10
CA TYR A 7 -5.96 -35.30 18.99
C TYR A 7 -4.80 -35.98 18.26
N VAL A 8 -3.67 -36.14 18.93
CA VAL A 8 -2.44 -36.68 18.34
C VAL A 8 -1.82 -37.71 19.27
N ALA A 9 -1.51 -38.89 18.75
CA ALA A 9 -0.63 -39.84 19.45
C ALA A 9 0.83 -39.40 19.24
N ALA A 10 1.55 -39.05 20.31
CA ALA A 10 2.95 -38.57 20.25
C ALA A 10 3.93 -39.56 20.91
N ASN A 11 3.69 -40.86 20.73
CA ASN A 11 4.61 -41.91 21.18
C ASN A 11 5.92 -41.94 20.36
N GLU A 12 5.95 -41.24 19.22
CA GLU A 12 7.11 -41.07 18.36
C GLU A 12 7.10 -39.65 17.76
N THR A 13 8.20 -39.27 17.11
CA THR A 13 8.36 -37.90 16.57
C THR A 13 7.38 -37.59 15.43
N LEU A 14 6.82 -38.60 14.76
CA LEU A 14 5.74 -38.43 13.78
C LEU A 14 4.40 -38.76 14.42
N GLY A 15 3.66 -37.73 14.82
CA GLY A 15 2.37 -37.87 15.45
C GLY A 15 1.26 -38.31 14.49
N ALA A 16 0.46 -39.27 14.92
CA ALA A 16 -0.74 -39.71 14.20
C ALA A 16 -1.97 -38.97 14.71
N VAL A 17 -2.76 -38.36 13.81
CA VAL A 17 -4.02 -37.72 14.19
C VAL A 17 -5.07 -38.79 14.47
N LYS A 18 -5.74 -38.66 15.61
CA LYS A 18 -6.64 -39.67 16.18
C LYS A 18 -7.98 -39.05 16.58
N ASP A 19 -8.94 -39.91 16.91
CA ASP A 19 -10.17 -39.51 17.58
C ASP A 19 -9.92 -39.24 19.08
N TYR A 20 -10.95 -38.75 19.78
CA TYR A 20 -10.84 -38.33 21.18
C TYR A 20 -10.44 -39.46 22.15
N ALA A 21 -10.62 -40.71 21.73
CA ALA A 21 -10.33 -41.92 22.50
C ALA A 21 -9.03 -42.62 22.08
N ASN A 22 -8.25 -42.03 21.17
CA ASN A 22 -7.04 -42.62 20.58
C ASN A 22 -7.25 -44.03 19.97
N ALA A 23 -8.45 -44.29 19.44
CA ALA A 23 -8.85 -45.60 18.94
C ALA A 23 -8.83 -45.68 17.41
N LYS A 24 -9.01 -44.54 16.72
CA LYS A 24 -9.11 -44.48 15.26
C LYS A 24 -8.29 -43.34 14.70
N THR A 25 -7.64 -43.58 13.57
CA THR A 25 -6.98 -42.53 12.80
C THR A 25 -8.02 -41.57 12.21
N MET A 26 -7.75 -40.28 12.36
CA MET A 26 -8.57 -39.19 11.84
C MET A 26 -7.76 -38.35 10.85
N ALA A 27 -8.45 -37.58 10.02
CA ALA A 27 -7.78 -36.59 9.18
C ALA A 27 -7.28 -35.42 10.04
N ALA A 28 -6.13 -34.86 9.67
CA ALA A 28 -5.67 -33.61 10.26
C ALA A 28 -6.65 -32.46 9.96
N PRO A 29 -6.69 -31.42 10.79
CA PRO A 29 -7.61 -30.31 10.61
C PRO A 29 -7.51 -29.60 9.26
N THR A 30 -8.63 -28.99 8.87
CA THR A 30 -8.70 -28.06 7.74
C THR A 30 -8.62 -26.62 8.25
N LEU A 31 -7.71 -25.85 7.67
CA LEU A 31 -7.48 -24.43 7.93
C LEU A 31 -7.96 -23.60 6.74
N VAL A 32 -8.11 -22.28 6.93
CA VAL A 32 -8.50 -21.35 5.87
C VAL A 32 -7.52 -20.19 5.82
N ARG A 33 -6.97 -19.92 4.64
CA ARG A 33 -6.08 -18.77 4.41
C ARG A 33 -6.78 -17.46 4.78
N GLY A 34 -6.07 -16.61 5.53
CA GLY A 34 -6.53 -15.30 5.99
C GLY A 34 -7.48 -15.32 7.18
N ALA A 35 -7.84 -16.49 7.73
CA ALA A 35 -8.62 -16.60 8.96
C ALA A 35 -7.74 -17.14 10.09
N GLY A 36 -7.29 -16.26 11.00
CA GLY A 36 -6.48 -16.65 12.16
C GLY A 36 -7.15 -17.76 12.99
N CYS A 37 -6.37 -18.78 13.35
CA CYS A 37 -6.84 -19.96 14.07
C CYS A 37 -5.97 -20.26 15.30
N CYS A 38 -6.53 -20.99 16.26
CA CYS A 38 -5.81 -21.52 17.40
C CYS A 38 -5.96 -23.03 17.39
N LEU A 39 -4.85 -23.73 17.15
CA LEU A 39 -4.80 -25.18 17.24
C LEU A 39 -4.78 -25.55 18.73
N ARG A 40 -5.70 -26.43 19.14
CA ARG A 40 -5.80 -26.99 20.49
C ARG A 40 -5.46 -28.48 20.36
N MET A 41 -4.16 -28.77 20.36
CA MET A 41 -3.63 -30.10 20.09
C MET A 41 -3.58 -30.90 21.39
N ARG A 42 -4.44 -31.90 21.51
CA ARG A 42 -4.48 -32.82 22.66
C ARG A 42 -3.63 -34.03 22.38
N VAL A 43 -2.70 -34.35 23.26
CA VAL A 43 -1.63 -35.30 22.97
C VAL A 43 -1.69 -36.51 23.90
N PHE A 44 -1.60 -37.70 23.31
CA PHE A 44 -1.49 -38.98 24.01
C PHE A 44 -0.03 -39.44 24.06
N GLU A 45 0.33 -40.09 25.18
CA GLU A 45 1.65 -40.69 25.39
C GLU A 45 1.88 -41.88 24.44
N ASN A 46 0.85 -42.70 24.25
CA ASN A 46 0.96 -44.00 23.61
C ASN A 46 0.29 -44.02 22.23
N ALA A 47 0.70 -44.98 21.39
CA ALA A 47 0.15 -45.15 20.05
C ALA A 47 -1.35 -45.46 20.04
N ASP A 48 -1.84 -46.08 21.11
CA ASP A 48 -3.25 -46.38 21.37
C ASP A 48 -3.56 -46.20 22.86
N GLY A 49 -4.83 -45.96 23.19
CA GLY A 49 -5.30 -45.73 24.55
C GLY A 49 -5.25 -44.25 24.97
N GLU A 50 -6.06 -43.91 25.96
CA GLU A 50 -6.38 -42.51 26.29
C GLU A 50 -5.38 -41.82 27.23
N THR A 51 -4.25 -42.46 27.56
CA THR A 51 -3.25 -41.90 28.47
C THR A 51 -2.68 -40.58 27.93
N PRO A 52 -2.86 -39.45 28.63
CA PRO A 52 -2.30 -38.16 28.20
C PRO A 52 -0.78 -38.18 28.21
N TYR A 53 -0.17 -37.40 27.33
CA TYR A 53 1.28 -37.22 27.34
C TYR A 53 1.74 -36.59 28.68
N PRO A 54 2.77 -37.12 29.36
CA PRO A 54 3.14 -36.63 30.69
C PRO A 54 3.66 -35.18 30.64
N VAL A 55 3.00 -34.24 31.34
CA VAL A 55 3.39 -32.81 31.32
C VAL A 55 4.74 -32.59 32.00
N GLU A 56 5.09 -33.44 32.96
CA GLU A 56 6.39 -33.44 33.64
C GLU A 56 7.57 -33.68 32.69
N GLU A 57 7.38 -34.41 31.58
CA GLU A 57 8.43 -34.60 30.57
C GLU A 57 8.71 -33.31 29.79
N LEU A 58 7.76 -32.36 29.80
CA LEU A 58 7.85 -31.07 29.12
C LEU A 58 8.43 -29.98 30.03
N ALA A 59 8.70 -30.27 31.31
CA ALA A 59 9.16 -29.28 32.29
C ALA A 59 10.52 -28.66 31.97
N SER A 60 11.33 -29.30 31.12
CA SER A 60 12.64 -28.79 30.67
C SER A 60 12.54 -27.81 29.51
N VAL A 61 11.38 -27.69 28.87
CA VAL A 61 11.15 -26.81 27.73
C VAL A 61 10.95 -25.36 28.20
N ALA A 62 11.79 -24.46 27.71
CA ALA A 62 11.76 -23.04 28.02
C ALA A 62 11.03 -22.21 26.96
N ALA A 63 11.02 -22.68 25.71
CA ALA A 63 10.36 -21.99 24.60
C ALA A 63 9.78 -23.00 23.59
N TRP A 64 8.67 -22.61 22.97
CA TRP A 64 7.96 -23.39 21.98
C TRP A 64 7.97 -22.70 20.62
N GLU A 65 8.01 -23.49 19.56
CA GLU A 65 7.88 -23.04 18.19
C GLU A 65 6.95 -23.98 17.44
N TRP A 66 6.05 -23.43 16.63
CA TRP A 66 5.25 -24.21 15.69
C TRP A 66 5.37 -23.62 14.30
N VAL A 67 5.82 -24.45 13.35
CA VAL A 67 6.01 -24.09 11.95
C VAL A 67 5.28 -25.08 11.07
N MET A 68 4.88 -24.64 9.87
CA MET A 68 4.24 -25.50 8.89
C MET A 68 4.82 -25.31 7.50
N ASP A 69 5.11 -26.44 6.83
CA ASP A 69 5.61 -26.47 5.47
C ASP A 69 5.16 -27.72 4.70
N THR A 70 5.37 -27.70 3.40
CA THR A 70 5.19 -28.81 2.47
C THR A 70 6.52 -29.37 1.93
N ASP A 71 7.58 -28.55 1.88
CA ASP A 71 8.83 -28.89 1.17
C ASP A 71 9.97 -29.37 2.10
N PHE A 72 9.88 -29.07 3.41
CA PHE A 72 10.91 -29.37 4.41
C PHE A 72 12.30 -28.81 4.05
N ASN A 73 12.34 -27.71 3.29
CA ASN A 73 13.60 -27.09 2.87
C ASN A 73 13.95 -25.94 3.82
N GLY A 74 15.02 -26.11 4.61
CA GLY A 74 15.51 -25.06 5.52
C GLY A 74 16.02 -23.78 4.83
N GLU A 75 16.14 -23.77 3.51
CA GLU A 75 16.50 -22.58 2.73
C GLU A 75 15.28 -21.75 2.31
N THR A 76 14.06 -22.29 2.41
CA THR A 76 12.81 -21.58 2.07
C THR A 76 12.09 -21.12 3.33
N ALA A 77 11.30 -20.06 3.20
CA ALA A 77 10.47 -19.59 4.30
C ALA A 77 9.29 -20.56 4.53
N TYR A 78 8.98 -20.76 5.82
CA TYR A 78 7.84 -21.55 6.25
C TYR A 78 6.53 -20.95 5.73
N LYS A 79 5.57 -21.82 5.44
CA LYS A 79 4.27 -21.41 4.88
C LYS A 79 3.40 -20.78 5.95
N LEU A 80 3.43 -21.32 7.17
CA LEU A 80 2.79 -20.74 8.34
C LEU A 80 3.71 -20.88 9.56
N VAL A 81 3.64 -19.89 10.45
CA VAL A 81 4.35 -19.90 11.73
C VAL A 81 3.36 -19.44 12.80
N ALA A 82 3.35 -20.14 13.94
CA ALA A 82 2.55 -19.76 15.09
C ALA A 82 3.15 -18.58 15.86
N ASP A 83 2.33 -17.98 16.72
CA ASP A 83 2.75 -16.95 17.65
C ASP A 83 3.56 -17.61 18.79
N ALA A 84 4.84 -17.92 18.56
CA ALA A 84 5.70 -18.73 19.44
C ALA A 84 5.63 -18.36 20.93
N GLY A 85 5.66 -17.05 21.24
CA GLY A 85 5.57 -16.54 22.62
C GLY A 85 4.21 -16.71 23.29
N SER A 86 3.19 -17.18 22.56
CA SER A 86 1.83 -17.43 23.04
C SER A 86 1.48 -18.92 23.05
N ILE A 87 2.43 -19.81 22.73
CA ILE A 87 2.20 -21.26 22.80
C ILE A 87 2.28 -21.70 24.27
N THR A 88 1.23 -22.35 24.75
CA THR A 88 1.17 -22.90 26.12
C THR A 88 0.84 -24.38 26.10
N VAL A 89 1.19 -25.08 27.18
CA VAL A 89 0.79 -26.47 27.42
C VAL A 89 0.14 -26.57 28.79
N ASP A 90 -1.03 -27.20 28.85
CA ASP A 90 -1.82 -27.33 30.06
C ASP A 90 -2.50 -28.70 30.13
N THR A 91 -2.84 -29.16 31.33
CA THR A 91 -3.75 -30.29 31.51
C THR A 91 -5.19 -29.80 31.46
N VAL A 92 -6.01 -30.42 30.60
CA VAL A 92 -7.39 -29.98 30.35
C VAL A 92 -8.33 -31.17 30.45
N THR A 93 -9.45 -30.97 31.15
CA THR A 93 -10.54 -31.96 31.21
C THR A 93 -11.67 -31.50 30.30
N ALA A 94 -12.19 -32.42 29.49
CA ALA A 94 -13.33 -32.20 28.61
C ALA A 94 -14.36 -33.31 28.80
N GLU A 95 -15.62 -32.92 28.94
CA GLU A 95 -16.75 -33.85 28.94
C GLU A 95 -17.06 -34.24 27.49
N ILE A 96 -16.98 -35.53 27.17
CA ILE A 96 -17.31 -36.10 25.85
C ILE A 96 -18.22 -37.30 26.09
N ASP A 97 -19.37 -37.33 25.42
CA ASP A 97 -20.38 -38.39 25.57
C ASP A 97 -20.78 -38.67 27.03
N GLY A 98 -20.73 -37.64 27.90
CA GLY A 98 -21.09 -37.73 29.32
C GLY A 98 -20.01 -38.29 30.24
N ASN A 99 -18.78 -38.47 29.75
CA ASN A 99 -17.62 -38.85 30.55
C ASN A 99 -16.54 -37.77 30.50
N ASP A 100 -15.85 -37.57 31.62
CA ASP A 100 -14.71 -36.66 31.70
C ASP A 100 -13.46 -37.35 31.14
N HIS A 101 -12.89 -36.77 30.10
CA HIS A 101 -11.59 -37.17 29.57
C HIS A 101 -10.56 -36.07 29.86
N THR A 102 -9.39 -36.47 30.36
CA THR A 102 -8.29 -35.55 30.63
C THR A 102 -7.24 -35.65 29.54
N TYR A 103 -6.66 -34.53 29.13
CA TYR A 103 -5.68 -34.45 28.07
C TYR A 103 -4.55 -33.48 28.43
N THR A 104 -3.38 -33.70 27.85
CA THR A 104 -2.33 -32.67 27.75
C THR A 104 -2.58 -31.90 26.47
N GLU A 105 -2.85 -30.60 26.57
CA GLU A 105 -3.25 -29.75 25.45
C GLU A 105 -2.21 -28.67 25.19
N PHE A 106 -1.70 -28.63 23.97
CA PHE A 106 -0.99 -27.47 23.46
C PHE A 106 -1.98 -26.46 22.87
N THR A 107 -1.93 -25.23 23.36
CA THR A 107 -2.61 -24.08 22.76
C THR A 107 -1.63 -23.39 21.83
N ILE A 108 -1.88 -23.43 20.53
CA ILE A 108 -0.97 -22.94 19.48
C ILE A 108 -1.70 -21.89 18.64
N PRO A 109 -1.57 -20.59 18.96
CA PRO A 109 -2.20 -19.50 18.21
C PRO A 109 -1.45 -19.25 16.91
N ILE A 110 -2.18 -19.12 15.80
CA ILE A 110 -1.65 -18.75 14.48
C ILE A 110 -2.43 -17.53 14.00
N SER A 111 -1.94 -16.35 14.36
CA SER A 111 -2.58 -15.08 14.02
C SER A 111 -2.45 -14.73 12.53
N ASN A 112 -1.27 -14.93 11.94
CA ASN A 112 -0.98 -14.59 10.56
C ASN A 112 -1.21 -15.76 9.59
N MET A 113 -2.46 -15.93 9.17
CA MET A 113 -2.86 -16.96 8.19
C MET A 113 -2.84 -16.47 6.73
N ASN A 114 -2.28 -15.27 6.45
CA ASN A 114 -2.24 -14.67 5.12
C ASN A 114 -0.80 -14.32 4.68
N THR A 115 0.12 -15.28 4.81
CA THR A 115 1.52 -15.13 4.38
C THR A 115 1.64 -15.14 2.85
N GLU A 116 2.74 -14.58 2.33
CA GLU A 116 3.04 -14.56 0.89
C GLU A 116 3.38 -15.98 0.41
N GLU A 117 4.09 -16.75 1.23
CA GLU A 117 4.49 -18.12 0.97
C GLU A 117 3.28 -19.05 0.85
N LEU A 118 2.30 -18.91 1.75
CA LEU A 118 1.05 -19.67 1.67
C LEU A 118 0.20 -19.20 0.48
N ALA A 119 0.24 -17.91 0.12
CA ALA A 119 -0.41 -17.40 -1.09
C ALA A 119 0.14 -18.06 -2.34
N ALA A 120 1.48 -18.07 -2.47
CA ALA A 120 2.20 -18.64 -3.59
C ALA A 120 1.96 -20.14 -3.70
N LEU A 121 1.97 -20.86 -2.57
CA LEU A 121 1.73 -22.29 -2.51
C LEU A 121 0.29 -22.66 -2.93
N LEU A 122 -0.72 -21.91 -2.48
CA LEU A 122 -2.11 -22.15 -2.88
C LEU A 122 -2.35 -21.75 -4.35
N GLY A 123 -1.74 -20.66 -4.81
CA GLY A 123 -1.97 -20.10 -6.14
C GLY A 123 -3.47 -19.92 -6.42
N THR A 124 -3.96 -20.53 -7.49
CA THR A 124 -5.38 -20.55 -7.87
C THR A 124 -6.13 -21.79 -7.38
N SER A 125 -5.46 -22.71 -6.68
CA SER A 125 -6.07 -23.94 -6.18
C SER A 125 -7.07 -23.64 -5.08
N GLU A 126 -8.15 -24.42 -5.02
CA GLU A 126 -9.15 -24.32 -3.94
C GLU A 126 -8.53 -24.71 -2.59
N ALA A 127 -7.65 -25.71 -2.57
CA ALA A 127 -6.99 -26.19 -1.37
C ALA A 127 -5.71 -26.97 -1.70
N ILE A 128 -4.87 -27.13 -0.67
CA ILE A 128 -3.78 -28.11 -0.60
C ILE A 128 -4.01 -29.01 0.61
N SER A 129 -3.51 -30.25 0.58
CA SER A 129 -3.74 -31.24 1.65
C SER A 129 -2.47 -31.93 2.16
N ASN A 130 -1.31 -31.40 1.80
CA ASN A 130 0.00 -31.95 2.13
C ASN A 130 0.78 -31.09 3.13
N LEU A 131 0.14 -30.10 3.77
CA LEU A 131 0.82 -29.26 4.74
C LEU A 131 1.15 -30.08 6.00
N ALA A 132 2.40 -30.02 6.44
CA ALA A 132 2.86 -30.63 7.67
C ALA A 132 3.16 -29.54 8.69
N GLY A 133 2.81 -29.79 9.96
CA GLY A 133 3.16 -28.94 11.08
C GLY A 133 4.18 -29.62 11.98
N GLU A 134 5.03 -28.83 12.61
CA GLU A 134 6.07 -29.28 13.52
C GLU A 134 6.02 -28.44 14.79
N LEU A 135 5.85 -29.11 15.94
CA LEU A 135 5.98 -28.51 17.26
C LEU A 135 7.37 -28.82 17.81
N CYS A 136 8.14 -27.78 18.08
CA CYS A 136 9.48 -27.87 18.66
C CYS A 136 9.49 -27.26 20.06
N GLY A 137 10.08 -27.98 21.01
CA GLY A 137 10.34 -27.52 22.37
C GLY A 137 11.83 -27.39 22.62
N TYR A 138 12.28 -26.18 22.96
CA TYR A 138 13.69 -25.87 23.21
C TYR A 138 13.96 -25.70 24.70
N ALA A 139 15.04 -26.30 25.19
CA ALA A 139 15.53 -26.07 26.55
C ALA A 139 16.09 -24.65 26.70
N ALA A 140 16.31 -24.21 27.95
CA ALA A 140 16.91 -22.91 28.24
C ALA A 140 18.33 -22.72 27.65
N THR A 141 18.99 -23.82 27.27
CA THR A 141 20.29 -23.83 26.56
C THR A 141 20.17 -23.61 25.06
N GLY A 142 18.96 -23.63 24.49
CA GLY A 142 18.69 -23.59 23.06
C GLY A 142 18.70 -24.95 22.36
N GLU A 143 18.90 -26.04 23.10
CA GLU A 143 18.83 -27.41 22.55
C GLU A 143 17.37 -27.82 22.28
N LEU A 144 17.11 -28.44 21.13
CA LEU A 144 15.82 -29.05 20.82
C LEU A 144 15.66 -30.33 21.65
N VAL A 145 14.71 -30.33 22.60
CA VAL A 145 14.48 -31.43 23.55
C VAL A 145 13.13 -32.12 23.38
N PHE A 146 12.22 -31.52 22.60
CA PHE A 146 10.94 -32.11 22.25
C PHE A 146 10.59 -31.80 20.81
N ILE A 147 10.06 -32.78 20.07
CA ILE A 147 9.56 -32.58 18.72
C ILE A 147 8.39 -33.52 18.40
N VAL A 148 7.34 -32.96 17.82
CA VAL A 148 6.24 -33.72 17.21
C VAL A 148 5.88 -33.11 15.86
N GLN A 149 5.98 -33.92 14.81
CA GLN A 149 5.54 -33.59 13.47
C GLN A 149 4.16 -34.19 13.20
N VAL A 150 3.26 -33.42 12.60
CA VAL A 150 1.91 -33.87 12.22
C VAL A 150 1.69 -33.56 10.74
N LYS A 151 1.28 -34.55 9.96
CA LYS A 151 1.11 -34.43 8.51
C LYS A 151 -0.35 -34.35 8.08
N GLY A 152 -0.57 -33.81 6.88
CA GLY A 152 -1.85 -33.93 6.16
C GLY A 152 -2.85 -32.84 6.49
N PHE A 153 -2.41 -31.70 7.04
CA PHE A 153 -3.27 -30.54 7.20
C PHE A 153 -3.77 -30.07 5.83
N THR A 154 -5.06 -29.78 5.77
CA THR A 154 -5.65 -29.17 4.57
C THR A 154 -5.73 -27.67 4.78
N VAL A 155 -5.29 -26.86 3.82
CA VAL A 155 -5.51 -25.41 3.83
C VAL A 155 -6.35 -25.05 2.64
N ARG A 156 -7.49 -24.40 2.89
CA ARG A 156 -8.38 -23.88 1.85
C ARG A 156 -8.04 -22.44 1.53
N ASN A 157 -8.06 -22.12 0.25
CA ASN A 157 -7.97 -20.78 -0.25
C ASN A 157 -9.26 -20.01 0.07
N ARG A 158 -9.16 -18.68 0.17
CA ARG A 158 -10.31 -17.83 0.49
C ARG A 158 -10.95 -17.36 -0.80
N VAL A 159 -12.25 -17.64 -0.98
CA VAL A 159 -13.05 -17.19 -2.13
C VAL A 159 -13.02 -15.66 -2.30
N ALA A 160 -12.89 -14.92 -1.20
CA ALA A 160 -12.83 -13.45 -1.19
C ALA A 160 -11.39 -12.85 -1.27
N SER A 161 -10.37 -13.64 -1.62
CA SER A 161 -8.97 -13.20 -1.70
C SER A 161 -8.37 -13.24 -3.11
N VAL A 162 -9.16 -13.56 -4.13
CA VAL A 162 -8.72 -13.38 -5.51
C VAL A 162 -8.75 -11.88 -5.79
N ALA A 163 -7.71 -11.37 -6.46
CA ALA A 163 -7.56 -9.96 -6.86
C ALA A 163 -8.91 -9.36 -7.29
N ALA A 164 -9.09 -8.07 -6.99
CA ALA A 164 -10.33 -7.30 -7.21
C ALA A 164 -11.16 -7.91 -8.35
N PRO A 165 -12.38 -8.40 -8.07
CA PRO A 165 -13.17 -9.10 -9.08
C PRO A 165 -13.16 -8.26 -10.36
N THR A 166 -12.90 -8.87 -11.52
CA THR A 166 -13.19 -8.20 -12.78
C THR A 166 -14.64 -7.75 -12.67
N GLU A 167 -14.89 -6.44 -12.73
CA GLU A 167 -16.18 -5.83 -12.45
C GLU A 167 -17.32 -6.63 -13.08
N LEU A 168 -18.11 -7.27 -12.23
CA LEU A 168 -19.55 -7.34 -12.45
C LEU A 168 -20.08 -6.12 -11.69
N GLU A 169 -20.69 -5.15 -12.39
CA GLU A 169 -21.27 -3.94 -11.78
C GLU A 169 -22.10 -4.34 -10.56
N SER A 170 -21.58 -4.02 -9.36
CA SER A 170 -22.35 -4.01 -8.13
C SER A 170 -22.67 -2.55 -7.88
N ASP A 171 -23.96 -2.20 -7.94
CA ASP A 171 -24.48 -0.83 -7.79
C ASP A 171 -24.08 -0.21 -6.44
N TYR A 172 -22.93 0.45 -6.39
CA TYR A 172 -22.63 1.40 -5.32
C TYR A 172 -23.44 2.67 -5.54
N LEU A 173 -24.00 3.23 -4.46
CA LEU A 173 -24.59 4.56 -4.53
C LEU A 173 -23.51 5.57 -4.97
N THR A 174 -23.71 6.13 -6.14
CA THR A 174 -22.85 7.18 -6.70
C THR A 174 -22.77 8.38 -5.76
N ALA A 175 -21.72 9.18 -5.90
CA ALA A 175 -21.59 10.42 -5.14
C ALA A 175 -22.82 11.35 -5.31
N ALA A 176 -23.53 11.26 -6.44
CA ALA A 176 -24.79 11.96 -6.65
C ALA A 176 -25.94 11.39 -5.81
N GLN A 177 -26.06 10.06 -5.70
CA GLN A 177 -27.03 9.39 -4.85
C GLN A 177 -26.75 9.64 -3.35
N VAL A 178 -25.48 9.64 -2.93
CA VAL A 178 -25.09 10.01 -1.56
C VAL A 178 -25.44 11.48 -1.28
N ARG A 179 -25.14 12.40 -2.21
CA ARG A 179 -25.54 13.80 -2.07
C ARG A 179 -27.06 13.98 -2.05
N ALA A 180 -27.80 13.19 -2.82
CA ALA A 180 -29.26 13.21 -2.80
C ALA A 180 -29.82 12.73 -1.45
N LEU A 181 -29.23 11.69 -0.86
CA LEU A 181 -29.62 11.19 0.46
C LEU A 181 -29.31 12.19 1.58
N VAL A 182 -28.19 12.91 1.49
CA VAL A 182 -27.86 14.02 2.41
C VAL A 182 -28.79 15.20 2.20
N ALA A 183 -29.12 15.55 0.95
CA ALA A 183 -30.01 16.66 0.61
C ALA A 183 -31.48 16.38 0.98
N ALA A 184 -31.90 15.11 1.02
CA ALA A 184 -33.22 14.71 1.49
C ALA A 184 -33.45 15.10 2.96
N GLY A 185 -32.38 15.26 3.75
CA GLY A 185 -32.45 15.66 5.14
C GLY A 185 -32.83 14.52 6.08
N VAL A 186 -33.15 14.88 7.33
CA VAL A 186 -33.52 13.93 8.38
C VAL A 186 -34.89 14.24 8.93
N ALA A 187 -35.68 13.19 9.16
CA ALA A 187 -36.89 13.25 9.97
C ALA A 187 -36.51 12.99 11.43
N MET A 188 -37.18 13.67 12.36
CA MET A 188 -36.89 13.61 13.79
C MET A 188 -38.16 13.30 14.59
N GLN A 189 -38.00 12.53 15.66
CA GLN A 189 -39.04 12.30 16.67
C GLN A 189 -38.46 12.44 18.08
N TYR A 190 -39.33 12.70 19.05
CA TYR A 190 -39.00 13.01 20.43
C TYR A 190 -39.77 12.08 21.38
N ALA A 191 -39.20 11.87 22.58
CA ALA A 191 -39.85 11.13 23.65
C ALA A 191 -39.31 11.53 25.03
N GLU A 192 -40.13 11.30 26.07
CA GLU A 192 -39.77 11.53 27.48
C GLU A 192 -38.81 10.46 28.04
N SER A 193 -38.61 9.33 27.34
CA SER A 193 -37.66 8.28 27.71
C SER A 193 -37.19 7.46 26.49
N ALA A 194 -36.04 6.78 26.62
CA ALA A 194 -35.48 5.94 25.54
C ALA A 194 -36.37 4.75 25.14
N ALA A 195 -37.27 4.31 26.01
CA ALA A 195 -38.22 3.23 25.74
C ALA A 195 -39.59 3.73 25.26
N GLY A 196 -39.76 5.05 25.14
CA GLY A 196 -41.06 5.72 25.20
C GLY A 196 -41.85 5.86 23.91
N ASP A 197 -43.03 6.46 24.07
CA ASP A 197 -43.99 6.80 23.02
C ASP A 197 -43.48 7.97 22.17
N TRP A 198 -42.96 7.67 20.98
CA TRP A 198 -42.35 8.65 20.09
C TRP A 198 -43.39 9.52 19.37
N HIS A 199 -43.13 10.84 19.30
CA HIS A 199 -43.98 11.81 18.61
C HIS A 199 -43.19 12.88 17.85
N ASP A 200 -43.85 13.56 16.91
CA ASP A 200 -43.19 14.44 15.92
C ASP A 200 -42.90 15.85 16.43
N ILE A 201 -43.65 16.33 17.43
CA ILE A 201 -43.53 17.70 17.97
C ILE A 201 -42.76 17.65 19.28
N GLN A 202 -41.65 18.39 19.37
CA GLN A 202 -40.89 18.49 20.61
C GLN A 202 -41.67 19.27 21.68
N SER A 203 -41.67 18.74 22.89
CA SER A 203 -42.25 19.32 24.09
C SER A 203 -41.17 19.63 25.14
N SER A 204 -41.57 20.32 26.20
CA SER A 204 -40.65 20.65 27.30
C SER A 204 -40.34 19.46 28.23
N THR A 205 -41.04 18.33 28.08
CA THR A 205 -40.86 17.13 28.89
C THR A 205 -39.98 16.07 28.20
N ASP A 206 -39.71 16.21 26.90
CA ASP A 206 -38.87 15.28 26.15
C ASP A 206 -37.42 15.27 26.62
N THR A 207 -36.86 14.07 26.72
CA THR A 207 -35.47 13.85 27.15
C THR A 207 -34.65 13.10 26.10
N HIS A 208 -35.28 12.60 25.03
CA HIS A 208 -34.64 11.85 23.96
C HIS A 208 -35.17 12.28 22.58
N LEU A 209 -34.31 12.13 21.57
CA LEU A 209 -34.66 12.27 20.15
C LEU A 209 -34.19 11.03 19.37
N ARG A 210 -34.80 10.75 18.22
CA ARG A 210 -34.28 9.80 17.23
C ARG A 210 -34.39 10.38 15.83
N VAL A 211 -33.55 9.92 14.91
CA VAL A 211 -33.49 10.43 13.54
C VAL A 211 -33.54 9.31 12.51
N ARG A 212 -34.06 9.60 11.32
CA ARG A 212 -33.96 8.72 10.13
C ARG A 212 -33.79 9.56 8.87
N SER A 213 -33.39 8.94 7.76
CA SER A 213 -33.41 9.63 6.47
C SER A 213 -34.84 10.05 6.11
N ALA A 214 -35.02 11.29 5.66
CA ALA A 214 -36.31 11.78 5.18
C ALA A 214 -36.60 11.40 3.71
N SER A 215 -35.72 10.62 3.07
CA SER A 215 -35.94 10.16 1.69
C SER A 215 -37.02 9.08 1.58
N ASP A 216 -37.36 8.40 2.67
CA ASP A 216 -38.34 7.31 2.71
C ASP A 216 -39.02 7.22 4.09
N ASP A 217 -40.35 7.18 4.11
CA ASP A 217 -41.14 7.02 5.31
C ASP A 217 -41.04 5.62 5.94
N ALA A 218 -40.44 4.65 5.25
CA ALA A 218 -40.09 3.33 5.77
C ALA A 218 -38.64 3.26 6.28
N ALA A 219 -37.86 4.34 6.19
CA ALA A 219 -36.48 4.36 6.65
C ALA A 219 -36.40 4.05 8.15
N VAL A 220 -35.37 3.28 8.52
CA VAL A 220 -35.14 2.80 9.89
C VAL A 220 -34.71 3.96 10.78
N TRP A 221 -35.28 4.01 11.99
CA TRP A 221 -34.91 4.98 13.01
C TRP A 221 -33.56 4.64 13.65
N SER A 222 -32.79 5.68 13.97
CA SER A 222 -31.60 5.54 14.80
C SER A 222 -31.95 5.05 16.20
N GLU A 223 -30.95 4.56 16.91
CA GLU A 223 -31.03 4.40 18.36
C GLU A 223 -31.38 5.74 19.04
N PRO A 224 -32.07 5.72 20.20
CA PRO A 224 -32.43 6.93 20.95
C PRO A 224 -31.20 7.74 21.37
N ILE A 225 -31.22 9.04 21.11
CA ILE A 225 -30.18 10.01 21.43
C ILE A 225 -30.67 10.89 22.59
N MET A 226 -29.92 10.98 23.68
CA MET A 226 -30.31 11.77 24.85
C MET A 226 -30.14 13.28 24.60
N LEU A 227 -31.16 14.07 24.94
CA LEU A 227 -31.14 15.54 24.90
C LEU A 227 -30.52 16.09 26.19
N VAL A 228 -29.37 16.77 26.07
CA VAL A 228 -28.73 17.44 27.22
C VAL A 228 -29.44 18.77 27.47
N ARG A 229 -30.23 18.88 28.54
CA ARG A 229 -30.89 20.14 28.93
C ARG A 229 -29.94 21.03 29.73
N GLY A 230 -29.67 22.24 29.25
CA GLY A 230 -29.01 23.29 30.05
C GLY A 230 -29.93 23.84 31.15
N PRO A 231 -29.39 24.38 32.25
CA PRO A 231 -30.20 25.03 33.28
C PRO A 231 -30.97 26.23 32.70
N GLN A 232 -32.24 26.40 33.11
CA GLN A 232 -33.07 27.52 32.69
C GLN A 232 -32.50 28.86 33.20
N GLY A 233 -32.26 29.82 32.29
CA GLY A 233 -31.72 31.13 32.63
C GLY A 233 -32.68 31.98 33.46
N GLN A 234 -32.14 32.87 34.30
CA GLN A 234 -32.91 33.85 35.07
C GLN A 234 -33.48 34.95 34.15
N THR A 235 -34.63 35.53 34.49
CA THR A 235 -35.25 36.64 33.76
C THR A 235 -34.31 37.85 33.70
N GLY A 236 -34.10 38.40 32.49
CA GLY A 236 -33.21 39.55 32.28
C GLY A 236 -33.69 40.83 32.97
N GLN A 237 -32.76 41.62 33.51
CA GLN A 237 -33.02 42.98 34.00
C GLN A 237 -33.00 43.98 32.84
N SER A 238 -33.90 44.97 32.85
CA SER A 238 -33.87 46.09 31.90
C SER A 238 -32.68 47.01 32.19
N VAL A 239 -32.02 47.48 31.12
CA VAL A 239 -30.91 48.45 31.20
C VAL A 239 -31.20 49.59 30.24
N TYR A 240 -30.99 50.83 30.70
CA TYR A 240 -31.17 52.08 29.97
C TYR A 240 -29.79 52.72 29.70
N PRO A 241 -29.24 52.59 28.48
CA PRO A 241 -27.94 53.15 28.14
C PRO A 241 -28.05 54.63 27.76
N TYR A 242 -27.16 55.45 28.31
CA TYR A 242 -27.00 56.86 27.93
C TYR A 242 -25.56 57.15 27.51
N TYR A 243 -25.40 57.98 26.48
CA TYR A 243 -24.12 58.43 25.96
C TYR A 243 -24.08 59.94 25.96
N ALA A 244 -23.00 60.52 26.48
CA ALA A 244 -22.82 61.96 26.54
C ALA A 244 -21.40 62.35 26.10
N TRP A 245 -21.27 63.58 25.60
CA TRP A 245 -19.98 64.15 25.22
C TRP A 245 -19.71 65.44 25.99
N ALA A 246 -18.44 65.69 26.24
CA ALA A 246 -17.94 66.88 26.93
C ALA A 246 -16.63 67.36 26.29
N THR A 247 -16.30 68.62 26.54
CA THR A 247 -15.06 69.25 26.10
C THR A 247 -13.89 68.96 27.04
N ASP A 248 -14.16 68.60 28.29
CA ASP A 248 -13.15 68.19 29.29
C ASP A 248 -13.64 67.04 30.18
N ASP A 249 -12.80 66.60 31.11
CA ASP A 249 -13.05 65.51 32.07
C ASP A 249 -13.98 65.90 33.23
N THR A 250 -14.40 67.17 33.29
CA THR A 250 -15.36 67.66 34.30
C THR A 250 -16.80 67.63 33.81
N GLY A 251 -17.01 67.34 32.52
CA GLY A 251 -18.32 67.38 31.88
C GLY A 251 -18.68 68.75 31.29
N ALA A 252 -17.71 69.68 31.17
CA ALA A 252 -17.97 70.97 30.54
C ALA A 252 -18.39 70.81 29.07
N GLY A 253 -19.26 71.69 28.58
CA GLY A 253 -19.79 71.57 27.21
C GLY A 253 -20.64 70.32 26.99
N PHE A 254 -21.33 69.85 28.03
CA PHE A 254 -22.18 68.66 27.99
C PHE A 254 -23.19 68.69 26.86
N ILE A 255 -23.19 67.61 26.06
CA ILE A 255 -24.18 67.34 25.03
C ILE A 255 -24.59 65.87 25.06
N LEU A 256 -25.86 65.61 24.78
CA LEU A 256 -26.39 64.26 24.52
C LEU A 256 -26.60 64.02 23.03
N ASP A 257 -26.88 65.07 22.28
CA ASP A 257 -27.05 64.99 20.84
C ASP A 257 -25.69 65.04 20.14
N THR A 258 -25.29 63.91 19.57
CA THR A 258 -24.06 63.81 18.77
C THR A 258 -23.99 64.79 17.60
N ALA A 259 -25.13 65.29 17.10
CA ALA A 259 -25.15 66.31 16.03
C ALA A 259 -24.59 67.66 16.49
N GLN A 260 -24.58 67.94 17.80
CA GLN A 260 -24.00 69.15 18.39
C GLN A 260 -22.49 69.03 18.64
N ARG A 261 -21.91 67.85 18.37
CA ARG A 261 -20.50 67.58 18.65
C ARG A 261 -19.59 68.35 17.70
N THR A 262 -18.66 69.08 18.29
CA THR A 262 -17.56 69.74 17.56
C THR A 262 -16.24 69.04 17.82
N SER A 263 -15.17 69.46 17.14
CA SER A 263 -13.80 68.99 17.40
C SER A 263 -13.34 69.21 18.84
N ALA A 264 -13.96 70.11 19.61
CA ALA A 264 -13.64 70.34 21.01
C ALA A 264 -14.17 69.25 21.95
N HIS A 265 -15.19 68.48 21.56
CA HIS A 265 -15.84 67.49 22.42
C HIS A 265 -15.09 66.15 22.35
N LYS A 266 -13.99 66.07 23.11
CA LYS A 266 -13.07 64.92 23.11
C LYS A 266 -13.28 63.93 24.25
N TYR A 267 -14.25 64.14 25.13
CA TYR A 267 -14.55 63.25 26.24
C TYR A 267 -15.91 62.60 26.03
N LEU A 268 -15.95 61.27 26.13
CA LEU A 268 -17.15 60.44 26.05
C LEU A 268 -17.43 59.84 27.42
N ALA A 269 -18.69 59.87 27.86
CA ALA A 269 -19.15 59.12 29.01
C ALA A 269 -20.31 58.19 28.61
N ILE A 270 -20.34 57.01 29.22
CA ILE A 270 -21.37 56.00 29.02
C ILE A 270 -21.94 55.64 30.40
N LEU A 271 -23.25 55.82 30.56
CA LEU A 271 -23.97 55.49 31.78
C LEU A 271 -24.96 54.36 31.49
N MET A 272 -24.93 53.30 32.30
CA MET A 272 -25.86 52.18 32.24
C MET A 272 -26.75 52.20 33.48
N ALA A 273 -27.98 52.68 33.34
CA ALA A 273 -28.92 52.76 34.45
C ALA A 273 -29.88 51.57 34.45
N THR A 274 -30.30 51.12 35.64
CA THR A 274 -31.35 50.09 35.79
C THR A 274 -32.74 50.70 35.97
N VAL A 275 -32.82 52.02 36.04
CA VAL A 275 -34.05 52.84 36.08
C VAL A 275 -33.89 53.97 35.07
N GLU A 276 -34.94 54.28 34.33
CA GLU A 276 -34.93 55.33 33.31
C GLU A 276 -34.68 56.72 33.93
N ILE A 277 -33.70 57.44 33.38
CA ILE A 277 -33.41 58.85 33.66
C ILE A 277 -34.06 59.68 32.54
N THR A 278 -35.08 60.45 32.89
CA THR A 278 -35.90 61.18 31.90
C THR A 278 -35.23 62.45 31.36
N ALA A 279 -34.23 63.00 32.07
CA ALA A 279 -33.50 64.19 31.66
C ALA A 279 -32.04 64.13 32.17
N PRO A 280 -31.15 63.42 31.45
CA PRO A 280 -29.76 63.29 31.88
C PRO A 280 -29.01 64.62 31.85
N ALA A 281 -28.21 64.88 32.88
CA ALA A 281 -27.37 66.07 33.03
C ALA A 281 -25.90 65.68 33.20
N ALA A 282 -24.98 66.65 33.12
CA ALA A 282 -23.54 66.39 33.17
C ALA A 282 -23.10 65.66 34.46
N GLU A 283 -23.78 65.95 35.56
CA GLU A 283 -23.53 65.39 36.88
C GLU A 283 -23.84 63.89 36.95
N ASP A 284 -24.79 63.39 36.15
CA ASP A 284 -25.12 61.96 36.06
C ASP A 284 -23.95 61.14 35.48
N PHE A 285 -23.04 61.80 34.76
CA PHE A 285 -21.85 61.21 34.14
C PHE A 285 -20.55 61.53 34.90
N ALA A 286 -20.64 62.12 36.11
CA ALA A 286 -19.48 62.49 36.89
C ALA A 286 -18.54 61.30 37.13
N GLY A 287 -17.26 61.47 36.78
CA GLY A 287 -16.24 60.42 36.90
C GLY A 287 -16.27 59.35 35.81
N LEU A 288 -17.19 59.42 34.84
CA LEU A 288 -17.29 58.49 33.72
C LEU A 288 -16.64 59.00 32.42
N TRP A 289 -16.14 60.24 32.43
CA TRP A 289 -15.55 60.90 31.26
C TRP A 289 -14.21 60.27 30.87
N VAL A 290 -14.16 59.71 29.67
CA VAL A 290 -12.94 59.17 29.08
C VAL A 290 -12.57 59.97 27.83
N LYS A 291 -11.32 60.42 27.76
CA LYS A 291 -10.80 61.10 26.59
C LYS A 291 -10.70 60.11 25.41
N VAL A 292 -11.36 60.42 24.31
CA VAL A 292 -11.24 59.68 23.05
C VAL A 292 -9.96 60.11 22.36
N VAL A 293 -8.95 59.23 22.35
CA VAL A 293 -7.65 59.45 21.71
C VAL A 293 -7.68 58.82 20.33
N GLY A 294 -7.95 59.63 19.30
CA GLY A 294 -7.98 59.15 17.91
C GLY A 294 -7.92 60.22 16.82
N ASP A 295 -7.70 61.50 17.18
CA ASP A 295 -7.81 62.61 16.22
C ASP A 295 -6.57 62.85 15.36
N ASP A 296 -5.44 62.17 15.63
CA ASP A 296 -4.19 62.44 14.90
C ASP A 296 -3.82 61.35 13.89
N GLY A 297 -4.65 60.31 13.69
CA GLY A 297 -4.40 59.28 12.67
C GLY A 297 -3.10 58.46 12.84
N GLN A 298 -2.34 58.68 13.92
CA GLN A 298 -1.11 57.97 14.23
C GLN A 298 -1.42 56.82 15.19
N GLY A 299 -2.04 55.76 14.67
CA GLY A 299 -2.25 54.53 15.44
C GLY A 299 -0.95 53.73 15.56
N VAL A 300 -0.67 53.18 16.75
CA VAL A 300 0.41 52.23 17.07
C VAL A 300 0.32 50.87 16.31
N GLY A 301 -0.48 50.80 15.25
CA GLY A 301 -0.76 49.60 14.46
C GLY A 301 -0.58 49.78 12.95
N ASP A 302 0.04 50.88 12.49
CA ASP A 302 0.31 51.04 11.07
C ASP A 302 1.39 50.07 10.59
N MET A 303 1.01 49.18 9.68
CA MET A 303 1.92 48.37 8.89
C MET A 303 2.63 49.26 7.88
N THR A 304 3.59 50.05 8.36
CA THR A 304 4.28 51.01 7.49
C THR A 304 4.96 50.30 6.32
N LYS A 305 4.74 50.84 5.11
CA LYS A 305 5.27 50.29 3.86
C LYS A 305 6.78 50.04 3.95
N ALA A 306 7.52 50.97 4.56
CA ALA A 306 8.97 50.88 4.72
C ALA A 306 9.47 49.68 5.54
N VAL A 307 8.62 49.06 6.36
CA VAL A 307 8.99 47.91 7.22
C VAL A 307 8.46 46.58 6.67
N TYR A 308 7.34 46.60 5.94
CA TYR A 308 6.61 45.38 5.57
C TYR A 308 6.45 45.14 4.07
N ASP A 309 6.75 46.14 3.23
CA ASP A 309 6.74 46.08 1.76
C ASP A 309 8.00 46.82 1.28
N THR A 310 9.15 46.19 1.54
CA THR A 310 10.47 46.81 1.34
C THR A 310 10.75 47.03 -0.15
N ASN A 311 10.17 46.19 -1.01
CA ASN A 311 10.34 46.25 -2.46
C ASN A 311 9.30 47.15 -3.16
N GLY A 312 8.27 47.57 -2.44
CA GLY A 312 7.26 48.54 -2.87
C GLY A 312 6.19 47.98 -3.80
N ASP A 313 6.05 46.66 -3.89
CA ASP A 313 5.18 45.96 -4.84
C ASP A 313 3.70 45.90 -4.42
N GLY A 314 3.38 46.38 -3.21
CA GLY A 314 2.03 46.41 -2.68
C GLY A 314 1.60 45.12 -1.97
N ILE A 315 2.51 44.16 -1.77
CA ILE A 315 2.31 42.93 -1.02
C ILE A 315 3.19 42.96 0.22
N VAL A 316 2.69 42.45 1.35
CA VAL A 316 3.55 42.27 2.53
C VAL A 316 4.59 41.20 2.23
N ASP A 317 5.88 41.50 2.39
CA ASP A 317 7.01 40.62 2.02
C ASP A 317 6.86 39.18 2.58
N LYS A 318 6.31 39.07 3.80
CA LYS A 318 6.05 37.78 4.46
C LYS A 318 4.92 36.98 3.80
N ALA A 319 3.94 37.64 3.19
CA ALA A 319 2.85 37.01 2.43
C ALA A 319 3.30 36.58 1.02
N ALA A 320 4.25 37.28 0.40
CA ALA A 320 4.86 36.88 -0.87
C ALA A 320 5.57 35.51 -0.78
N SER A 321 6.11 35.18 0.39
CA SER A 321 6.67 33.84 0.67
C SER A 321 5.61 32.72 0.72
N ALA A 322 4.35 33.05 1.00
CA ALA A 322 3.24 32.09 1.04
C ALA A 322 2.53 31.94 -0.32
N SER A 323 2.56 32.95 -1.18
CA SER A 323 1.95 32.90 -2.54
C SER A 323 2.72 32.05 -3.55
N THR A 324 3.89 31.50 -3.17
CA THR A 324 4.70 30.59 -4.01
C THR A 324 4.59 29.12 -3.57
N ALA A 325 3.56 28.76 -2.80
CA ALA A 325 3.33 27.39 -2.33
C ALA A 325 3.24 26.33 -3.46
N ASP A 326 3.06 26.73 -4.72
CA ASP A 326 3.11 25.82 -5.89
C ASP A 326 4.52 25.45 -6.35
N ALA A 327 5.57 26.12 -5.88
CA ALA A 327 6.95 25.82 -6.27
C ALA A 327 7.95 26.23 -5.19
N VAL A 328 8.03 25.47 -4.09
CA VAL A 328 9.15 25.59 -3.14
C VAL A 328 10.44 25.15 -3.86
N PRO A 329 11.42 26.04 -4.09
CA PRO A 329 12.67 25.64 -4.74
C PRO A 329 13.38 24.60 -3.90
N TRP A 330 13.85 23.52 -4.52
CA TRP A 330 14.50 22.41 -3.81
C TRP A 330 15.70 22.86 -2.95
N THR A 331 16.36 23.97 -3.30
CA THR A 331 17.46 24.58 -2.54
C THR A 331 17.01 25.13 -1.18
N GLY A 332 15.74 25.50 -1.02
CA GLY A 332 15.17 26.06 0.21
C GLY A 332 14.60 25.02 1.19
N VAL A 333 14.53 23.74 0.80
CA VAL A 333 14.03 22.66 1.67
C VAL A 333 15.15 22.17 2.58
N THR A 334 15.02 22.39 3.89
CA THR A 334 15.93 21.87 4.93
C THR A 334 15.51 20.44 5.33
N GLY A 335 16.46 19.58 5.69
CA GLY A 335 16.20 18.17 6.04
C GLY A 335 15.92 17.24 4.84
N LYS A 336 16.07 17.72 3.61
CA LYS A 336 15.90 16.93 2.39
C LYS A 336 17.01 15.86 2.22
N PRO A 337 16.69 14.66 1.68
CA PRO A 337 17.69 13.66 1.33
C PRO A 337 18.67 14.20 0.27
N GLY A 338 19.98 14.05 0.52
CA GLY A 338 21.05 14.61 -0.33
C GLY A 338 21.22 13.92 -1.69
N ALA A 339 20.75 12.68 -1.82
CA ALA A 339 20.70 11.93 -3.07
C ALA A 339 19.74 10.73 -2.92
N PHE A 340 18.91 10.48 -3.94
CA PHE A 340 18.27 9.19 -4.17
C PHE A 340 18.98 8.55 -5.36
N THR A 341 20.23 8.13 -5.19
CA THR A 341 20.90 7.39 -6.26
C THR A 341 20.19 6.03 -6.39
N PRO A 342 19.53 5.73 -7.51
CA PRO A 342 18.89 4.43 -7.68
C PRO A 342 19.98 3.37 -7.52
N ALA A 343 19.78 2.44 -6.59
CA ALA A 343 20.65 1.28 -6.51
C ALA A 343 20.45 0.45 -7.78
N ALA A 344 21.56 -0.05 -8.33
CA ALA A 344 21.48 -1.03 -9.41
C ALA A 344 20.65 -2.23 -8.91
N HIS A 345 19.65 -2.63 -9.70
CA HIS A 345 18.82 -3.79 -9.44
C HIS A 345 18.64 -4.58 -10.73
N THR A 346 18.30 -5.85 -10.59
CA THR A 346 18.07 -6.77 -11.71
C THR A 346 16.59 -7.11 -11.78
N HIS A 347 16.06 -7.19 -13.00
CA HIS A 347 14.73 -7.73 -13.26
C HIS A 347 14.83 -9.22 -13.59
N SER A 348 13.89 -10.03 -13.09
CA SER A 348 13.71 -11.37 -13.60
C SER A 348 12.99 -11.32 -14.95
N THR A 349 13.11 -12.36 -15.77
CA THR A 349 12.41 -12.43 -17.07
C THR A 349 10.89 -12.39 -16.92
N VAL A 350 10.34 -12.74 -15.75
CA VAL A 350 8.89 -12.62 -15.46
C VAL A 350 8.44 -11.18 -15.27
N ASP A 351 9.36 -10.29 -14.89
CA ASP A 351 9.10 -8.86 -14.71
C ASP A 351 9.22 -8.09 -16.04
N ILE A 352 9.71 -8.76 -17.09
CA ILE A 352 9.93 -8.20 -18.42
C ILE A 352 8.74 -8.58 -19.30
N ALA A 353 7.84 -7.63 -19.52
CA ALA A 353 6.78 -7.77 -20.52
C ALA A 353 7.40 -7.94 -21.93
N ASP A 354 6.73 -8.71 -22.79
CA ASP A 354 7.13 -8.93 -24.17
C ASP A 354 8.54 -9.55 -24.35
N ALA A 355 8.90 -10.58 -23.57
CA ALA A 355 10.22 -11.24 -23.65
C ALA A 355 10.61 -11.78 -25.06
N VAL A 356 9.64 -11.91 -25.97
CA VAL A 356 9.85 -12.33 -27.37
C VAL A 356 9.94 -11.15 -28.33
N ARG A 357 9.57 -9.93 -27.92
CA ARG A 357 9.67 -8.72 -28.76
C ARG A 357 11.12 -8.28 -28.82
N GLN A 358 11.73 -8.55 -29.97
CA GLN A 358 13.13 -8.25 -30.21
C GLN A 358 13.31 -6.82 -30.72
N LYS A 359 14.30 -6.10 -30.16
CA LYS A 359 14.68 -4.78 -30.63
C LYS A 359 15.50 -4.89 -31.90
N GLU A 360 15.13 -4.09 -32.89
CA GLU A 360 15.84 -4.00 -34.17
C GLU A 360 16.74 -2.76 -34.20
N TYR A 361 17.95 -2.94 -34.75
CA TYR A 361 18.80 -1.87 -35.20
C TYR A 361 18.94 -1.88 -36.72
N SER A 362 18.44 -0.83 -37.36
CA SER A 362 18.57 -0.59 -38.80
C SER A 362 19.74 0.35 -39.08
N ALA A 363 20.68 -0.07 -39.93
CA ALA A 363 21.82 0.75 -40.34
C ALA A 363 22.12 0.64 -41.84
N SER A 364 22.76 1.67 -42.39
CA SER A 364 23.36 1.63 -43.73
C SER A 364 24.86 1.40 -43.62
N GLY A 365 25.48 0.98 -44.72
CA GLY A 365 26.88 0.59 -44.79
C GLY A 365 27.16 -0.84 -44.29
N SER A 366 28.44 -1.14 -44.12
CA SER A 366 28.94 -2.43 -43.67
C SER A 366 29.03 -2.46 -42.14
N ASN A 367 27.90 -2.50 -41.44
CA ASN A 367 27.89 -2.64 -39.98
C ASN A 367 28.69 -3.90 -39.57
N LYS A 368 29.76 -3.71 -38.78
CA LYS A 368 30.65 -4.77 -38.29
C LYS A 368 30.46 -5.10 -36.81
N THR A 369 29.47 -4.49 -36.16
CA THR A 369 29.22 -4.64 -34.72
C THR A 369 27.86 -5.27 -34.46
N LEU A 370 27.86 -6.27 -33.58
CA LEU A 370 26.64 -6.85 -32.99
C LEU A 370 26.35 -6.16 -31.64
N TYR A 371 25.07 -6.07 -31.26
CA TYR A 371 24.67 -5.37 -30.04
C TYR A 371 23.88 -6.30 -29.12
N LEU A 372 24.23 -6.33 -27.83
CA LEU A 372 23.50 -7.16 -26.86
C LEU A 372 22.04 -6.71 -26.69
N ASP A 373 21.77 -5.41 -26.84
CA ASP A 373 20.42 -4.85 -26.72
C ASP A 373 19.61 -4.89 -28.03
N CYS A 374 20.23 -5.17 -29.18
CA CYS A 374 19.56 -5.23 -30.49
C CYS A 374 19.83 -6.60 -31.16
N PRO A 375 19.07 -7.64 -30.82
CA PRO A 375 19.23 -8.98 -31.40
C PRO A 375 18.95 -9.03 -32.91
N ILE A 376 18.19 -8.08 -33.46
CA ILE A 376 17.95 -7.97 -34.91
C ILE A 376 18.79 -6.83 -35.49
N ILE A 377 19.63 -7.15 -36.47
CA ILE A 377 20.42 -6.19 -37.23
C ILE A 377 19.89 -6.16 -38.65
N ARG A 378 19.32 -5.03 -39.08
CA ARG A 378 18.82 -4.84 -40.42
C ARG A 378 19.76 -3.94 -41.22
N ASN A 379 20.35 -4.49 -42.27
CA ASN A 379 21.11 -3.71 -43.23
C ASN A 379 20.16 -3.12 -44.27
N THR A 380 20.21 -1.80 -44.42
CA THR A 380 19.39 -1.06 -45.41
C THR A 380 20.12 -0.83 -46.74
N THR A 381 21.42 -1.16 -46.80
CA THR A 381 22.24 -1.06 -48.00
C THR A 381 21.87 -2.16 -48.98
N SER A 382 21.62 -1.77 -50.23
CA SER A 382 21.40 -2.71 -51.32
C SER A 382 22.66 -3.55 -51.59
N ALA A 383 22.50 -4.87 -51.65
CA ALA A 383 23.55 -5.82 -52.01
C ALA A 383 23.19 -6.62 -53.28
N SER A 384 24.21 -7.05 -54.02
CA SER A 384 24.13 -8.01 -55.13
C SER A 384 25.54 -8.58 -55.41
N GLY A 385 25.63 -9.70 -56.13
CA GLY A 385 26.90 -10.34 -56.45
C GLY A 385 27.54 -11.02 -55.23
N THR A 386 28.86 -10.90 -55.08
CA THR A 386 29.58 -11.45 -53.92
C THR A 386 29.55 -10.49 -52.75
N ILE A 387 29.23 -10.99 -51.56
CA ILE A 387 29.16 -10.21 -50.32
C ILE A 387 30.08 -10.77 -49.24
N ASP A 388 30.43 -9.93 -48.26
CA ASP A 388 31.17 -10.34 -47.07
C ASP A 388 30.28 -10.19 -45.82
N ILE A 389 30.10 -11.28 -45.07
CA ILE A 389 29.51 -11.25 -43.73
C ILE A 389 30.63 -11.46 -42.73
N ASP A 390 30.98 -10.38 -42.05
CA ASP A 390 32.04 -10.35 -41.06
C ASP A 390 31.67 -9.35 -39.98
N PHE A 391 31.56 -9.80 -38.73
CA PHE A 391 31.32 -9.01 -37.54
C PHE A 391 32.56 -9.12 -36.66
N THR A 392 33.18 -7.99 -36.38
CA THR A 392 34.48 -7.91 -35.68
C THR A 392 34.34 -7.39 -34.25
N ALA A 393 33.17 -6.88 -33.87
CA ALA A 393 32.91 -6.30 -32.56
C ALA A 393 31.53 -6.71 -32.00
N ILE A 394 31.45 -6.70 -30.67
CA ILE A 394 30.19 -6.79 -29.91
C ILE A 394 30.18 -5.58 -28.97
N ALA A 395 29.05 -4.89 -28.82
CA ALA A 395 28.87 -3.80 -27.87
C ALA A 395 27.59 -3.99 -27.04
N ALA A 396 27.54 -3.38 -25.86
CA ALA A 396 26.36 -3.47 -25.00
C ALA A 396 25.13 -2.81 -25.65
N THR A 397 25.33 -1.62 -26.23
CA THR A 397 24.32 -0.83 -26.93
C THR A 397 24.92 -0.12 -28.15
N VAL A 398 24.07 0.42 -29.02
CA VAL A 398 24.52 1.23 -30.16
C VAL A 398 25.25 2.49 -29.67
N GLY A 399 26.54 2.61 -29.99
CA GLY A 399 27.41 3.69 -29.50
C GLY A 399 27.90 3.52 -28.06
N GLY A 400 27.57 2.40 -27.42
CA GLY A 400 28.04 2.04 -26.09
C GLY A 400 29.40 1.35 -26.09
N ASP A 401 29.82 0.92 -24.90
CA ASP A 401 31.09 0.25 -24.69
C ASP A 401 31.15 -1.12 -25.37
N LEU A 402 32.37 -1.49 -25.80
CA LEU A 402 32.64 -2.81 -26.34
C LEU A 402 32.45 -3.89 -25.27
N TYR A 403 31.84 -4.98 -25.67
CA TYR A 403 31.59 -6.13 -24.82
C TYR A 403 32.66 -7.20 -25.03
N THR A 404 33.21 -7.69 -23.92
CA THR A 404 34.10 -8.86 -23.92
C THR A 404 33.37 -10.02 -23.25
N GLY A 405 33.32 -11.15 -23.94
CA GLY A 405 32.66 -12.36 -23.47
C GLY A 405 33.22 -12.88 -22.15
N THR A 406 32.32 -13.40 -21.33
CA THR A 406 32.53 -14.02 -20.03
C THR A 406 32.06 -15.48 -20.05
N THR A 407 32.54 -16.27 -19.07
CA THR A 407 32.24 -17.70 -19.03
C THR A 407 30.74 -17.94 -18.88
N GLY A 408 30.18 -18.74 -19.79
CA GLY A 408 28.74 -19.07 -19.82
C GLY A 408 27.96 -18.30 -20.89
N ASP A 409 28.55 -17.29 -21.52
CA ASP A 409 27.85 -16.51 -22.53
C ASP A 409 27.44 -17.33 -23.75
N VAL A 410 26.16 -17.19 -24.10
CA VAL A 410 25.56 -17.70 -25.33
C VAL A 410 24.60 -16.67 -25.86
N PHE A 411 24.82 -16.23 -27.11
CA PHE A 411 24.05 -15.17 -27.74
C PHE A 411 23.50 -15.60 -29.10
N THR A 412 22.37 -15.02 -29.50
CA THR A 412 21.77 -15.22 -30.82
C THR A 412 21.37 -13.87 -31.40
N TRP A 413 21.75 -13.62 -32.64
CA TRP A 413 21.33 -12.47 -33.44
C TRP A 413 20.76 -12.94 -34.78
N GLU A 414 19.92 -12.09 -35.38
CA GLU A 414 19.56 -12.21 -36.79
C GLU A 414 20.11 -11.02 -37.56
N TYR A 415 20.68 -11.29 -38.73
CA TYR A 415 21.19 -10.30 -39.65
C TYR A 415 20.36 -10.34 -40.94
N HIS A 416 19.65 -9.25 -41.21
CA HIS A 416 18.83 -9.08 -42.41
C HIS A 416 19.65 -8.32 -43.45
N LEU A 417 20.08 -9.01 -44.50
CA LEU A 417 20.77 -8.43 -45.64
C LEU A 417 19.77 -8.05 -46.73
N ARG A 418 19.69 -6.77 -47.10
CA ARG A 418 18.85 -6.31 -48.21
C ARG A 418 19.53 -6.53 -49.55
N ALA A 419 19.03 -7.47 -50.34
CA ALA A 419 19.49 -7.76 -51.70
C ALA A 419 18.57 -7.15 -52.75
N THR A 420 19.14 -6.39 -53.69
CA THR A 420 18.43 -5.86 -54.88
C THR A 420 18.81 -6.57 -56.17
N GLY A 421 19.68 -7.58 -56.08
CA GLY A 421 20.08 -8.49 -57.15
C GLY A 421 20.52 -9.82 -56.53
N GLU A 422 20.66 -10.87 -57.34
CA GLU A 422 21.12 -12.19 -56.88
C GLU A 422 22.47 -12.09 -56.14
N ILE A 423 22.56 -12.79 -55.00
CA ILE A 423 23.82 -12.99 -54.29
C ILE A 423 24.49 -14.23 -54.87
N THR A 424 25.64 -14.05 -55.51
CA THR A 424 26.35 -15.11 -56.24
C THR A 424 27.54 -15.68 -55.47
N GLY A 425 27.77 -15.20 -54.24
CA GLY A 425 28.79 -15.73 -53.35
C GLY A 425 28.79 -15.01 -51.99
N ILE A 426 29.16 -15.73 -50.94
CA ILE A 426 29.15 -15.21 -49.57
C ILE A 426 30.48 -15.58 -48.91
N ASN A 427 31.32 -14.58 -48.64
CA ASN A 427 32.52 -14.77 -47.85
C ASN A 427 32.18 -14.55 -46.37
N ILE A 428 32.69 -15.44 -45.50
CA ILE A 428 32.44 -15.38 -44.07
C ILE A 428 33.73 -15.08 -43.32
N GLY A 429 33.66 -14.08 -42.44
CA GLY A 429 34.71 -13.75 -41.48
C GLY A 429 35.95 -13.09 -42.09
N SER A 430 36.89 -12.76 -41.20
CA SER A 430 38.20 -12.23 -41.56
C SER A 430 39.22 -12.58 -40.46
N ASN A 431 40.48 -12.18 -40.63
CA ASN A 431 41.50 -12.34 -39.58
C ASN A 431 41.19 -11.55 -38.29
N ASN A 432 40.21 -10.65 -38.33
CA ASN A 432 39.79 -9.82 -37.20
C ASN A 432 38.50 -10.32 -36.54
N SER A 433 37.96 -11.46 -36.96
CA SER A 433 36.79 -12.07 -36.33
C SER A 433 37.00 -13.57 -36.09
N THR A 434 36.09 -14.14 -35.32
CA THR A 434 36.04 -15.58 -35.06
C THR A 434 34.94 -16.26 -35.87
N MET A 435 34.36 -15.54 -36.84
CA MET A 435 33.20 -15.98 -37.60
C MET A 435 33.54 -17.17 -38.49
N ALA A 436 32.74 -18.22 -38.37
CA ALA A 436 32.74 -19.36 -39.27
C ALA A 436 31.33 -19.64 -39.80
N GLY A 437 31.22 -19.95 -41.09
CA GLY A 437 29.96 -20.41 -41.68
C GLY A 437 29.73 -21.88 -41.34
N VAL A 438 28.48 -22.27 -41.02
CA VAL A 438 28.12 -23.69 -40.87
C VAL A 438 27.34 -24.18 -42.08
N ASN A 439 26.17 -23.60 -42.33
CA ASN A 439 25.34 -23.88 -43.51
C ASN A 439 25.05 -22.57 -44.26
N ILE A 440 25.86 -22.28 -45.27
CA ILE A 440 25.76 -21.08 -46.11
C ILE A 440 25.58 -21.54 -47.56
N PRO A 441 24.48 -21.15 -48.23
CA PRO A 441 24.30 -21.42 -49.65
C PRO A 441 25.34 -20.71 -50.51
N ASP A 442 25.73 -21.34 -51.62
CA ASP A 442 26.69 -20.75 -52.58
C ASP A 442 26.09 -19.55 -53.34
N SER A 443 24.76 -19.53 -53.50
CA SER A 443 24.02 -18.40 -54.05
C SER A 443 22.65 -18.24 -53.38
N LEU A 444 22.11 -17.01 -53.43
CA LEU A 444 20.78 -16.66 -52.94
C LEU A 444 20.06 -15.82 -54.01
N PRO A 445 19.08 -16.40 -54.73
CA PRO A 445 18.26 -15.66 -55.69
C PRO A 445 17.25 -14.75 -54.98
N LEU A 446 16.77 -13.73 -55.69
CA LEU A 446 15.70 -12.88 -55.22
C LEU A 446 14.37 -13.66 -55.12
N VAL A 447 13.57 -13.33 -54.11
CA VAL A 447 12.20 -13.82 -53.99
C VAL A 447 11.32 -13.06 -54.98
N ASN A 448 10.69 -13.78 -55.91
CA ASN A 448 9.82 -13.26 -56.96
C ASN A 448 10.48 -12.14 -57.80
N ASP A 449 11.80 -12.19 -58.00
CA ASP A 449 12.59 -11.17 -58.70
C ASP A 449 12.45 -9.75 -58.10
N THR A 450 12.08 -9.65 -56.81
CA THR A 450 11.94 -8.39 -56.08
C THR A 450 13.03 -8.19 -55.03
N THR A 451 13.14 -6.97 -54.48
CA THR A 451 14.08 -6.70 -53.39
C THR A 451 13.79 -7.63 -52.22
N THR A 452 14.82 -8.34 -51.74
CA THR A 452 14.69 -9.46 -50.81
C THR A 452 15.55 -9.23 -49.59
N TYR A 453 15.06 -9.54 -48.40
CA TYR A 453 15.91 -9.75 -47.23
C TYR A 453 16.34 -11.22 -47.15
N HIS A 454 17.65 -11.46 -47.21
CA HIS A 454 18.24 -12.73 -46.83
C HIS A 454 18.63 -12.66 -45.36
N VAL A 455 18.08 -13.57 -44.54
CA VAL A 455 18.26 -13.59 -43.09
C VAL A 455 19.30 -14.63 -42.71
N PHE A 456 20.27 -14.20 -41.91
CA PHE A 456 21.31 -15.05 -41.35
C PHE A 456 21.20 -15.04 -39.82
N VAL A 457 21.26 -16.22 -39.21
CA VAL A 457 21.37 -16.34 -37.76
C VAL A 457 22.84 -16.38 -37.38
N VAL A 458 23.24 -15.50 -36.48
CA VAL A 458 24.59 -15.44 -35.91
C VAL A 458 24.52 -15.89 -34.45
N ARG A 459 25.28 -16.93 -34.10
CA ARG A 459 25.37 -17.46 -32.74
C ARG A 459 26.74 -17.18 -32.15
N GLY A 460 26.77 -16.55 -30.99
CA GLY A 460 27.97 -16.36 -30.18
C GLY A 460 28.03 -17.36 -29.03
N VAL A 461 29.18 -18.00 -28.83
CA VAL A 461 29.44 -18.84 -27.67
C VAL A 461 30.76 -18.45 -27.05
N TYR A 462 30.82 -18.36 -25.72
CA TYR A 462 32.06 -18.07 -25.01
C TYR A 462 33.19 -19.04 -25.40
N LYS A 463 34.32 -18.48 -25.79
CA LYS A 463 35.57 -19.20 -26.06
C LYS A 463 36.74 -18.32 -25.63
N SER A 464 37.36 -18.71 -24.52
CA SER A 464 38.56 -18.02 -24.01
C SER A 464 39.65 -17.91 -25.09
N GLY A 465 40.23 -16.72 -25.24
CA GLY A 465 41.30 -16.44 -26.20
C GLY A 465 40.85 -16.22 -27.65
N ALA A 466 39.55 -16.31 -27.93
CA ALA A 466 38.98 -15.85 -29.20
C ALA A 466 38.91 -14.30 -29.23
N VAL A 467 38.74 -13.70 -30.42
CA VAL A 467 38.45 -12.26 -30.53
C VAL A 467 37.20 -11.95 -29.70
N ASN A 468 37.28 -10.96 -28.81
CA ASN A 468 36.25 -10.61 -27.82
C ASN A 468 35.81 -11.77 -26.90
N ASN A 469 36.60 -12.84 -26.77
CA ASN A 469 36.27 -14.08 -26.06
C ASN A 469 34.98 -14.79 -26.53
N ILE A 470 34.53 -14.54 -27.76
CA ILE A 470 33.34 -15.16 -28.33
C ILE A 470 33.72 -15.83 -29.66
N ALA A 471 33.32 -17.09 -29.83
CA ALA A 471 33.31 -17.76 -31.14
C ALA A 471 31.97 -17.49 -31.83
N LEU A 472 32.01 -16.92 -33.03
CA LEU A 472 30.82 -16.60 -33.82
C LEU A 472 30.59 -17.65 -34.90
N HIS A 473 29.36 -18.15 -35.01
CA HIS A 473 28.94 -19.06 -36.07
C HIS A 473 27.76 -18.45 -36.80
N VAL A 474 27.79 -18.45 -38.14
CA VAL A 474 26.71 -17.90 -38.96
C VAL A 474 26.08 -18.97 -39.84
N ASN A 475 24.76 -18.89 -39.95
CA ASN A 475 23.94 -19.78 -40.76
C ASN A 475 22.93 -18.99 -41.55
N TYR A 476 22.66 -19.43 -42.78
CA TYR A 476 21.50 -18.96 -43.51
C TYR A 476 20.23 -19.51 -42.86
N ALA A 477 19.20 -18.67 -42.73
CA ALA A 477 17.92 -19.04 -42.13
C ALA A 477 16.81 -19.08 -43.18
N TYR A 478 16.43 -17.93 -43.74
CA TYR A 478 15.35 -17.81 -44.72
C TYR A 478 15.48 -16.52 -45.53
N SER A 479 14.59 -16.37 -46.52
CA SER A 479 14.49 -15.18 -47.36
C SER A 479 13.04 -14.73 -47.48
N TYR A 480 12.82 -13.42 -47.59
CA TYR A 480 11.50 -12.84 -47.78
C TYR A 480 11.57 -11.51 -48.53
N GLU A 481 10.46 -11.09 -49.16
CA GLU A 481 10.37 -9.82 -49.87
C GLU A 481 10.51 -8.63 -48.90
N ALA A 482 11.26 -7.61 -49.31
CA ALA A 482 11.71 -6.51 -48.46
C ALA A 482 10.73 -5.36 -48.27
#